data_AF-A0A0W8EAQ5-F1
#
_entry.id   AF-A0A0W8EAQ5-F1
#
_cell.length_a   1.000
_cell.length_b   1.000
_cell.length_c   1.000
_cell.angle_alpha   90.00
_cell.angle_beta   90.00
_cell.angle_gamma   90.00
#
_symmetry.space_group_name_H-M   'P 1'
#
loop_
_entity.id
_entity.type
_entity.pdbx_description
1 polymer ?
#
loop_
_entity_poly.entity_id
_entity_poly.type
_entity_poly.pdbx_seq_one_letter_code
_entity_poly.pdbx_strand_id
1 'polypeptide(L)' 'MGGSDAHNARYVGFGRTLVDADRDAASIIAAIRAGKTSAGGKMTPLPTYTRQALRNTWKKFRRRIAPR' A
#
# COMPACT_ATOMS: atom_id res chain seq x y z
N MET A 1 -5.85 1.75 -8.95
CA MET A 1 -6.56 1.02 -7.88
C MET A 1 -5.55 0.46 -6.91
N GLY A 2 -5.82 0.52 -5.62
CA GLY A 2 -4.92 0.07 -4.57
C GLY A 2 -5.58 -1.02 -3.72
N GLY A 3 -4.93 -2.18 -3.64
CA GLY A 3 -5.21 -3.20 -2.64
C GLY A 3 -4.23 -3.09 -1.49
N SER A 4 -4.58 -3.65 -0.33
CA SER A 4 -3.73 -3.60 0.86
C SER A 4 -2.39 -4.33 0.71
N ASP A 5 -2.19 -5.11 -0.37
CA ASP A 5 -1.00 -5.94 -0.63
C ASP A 5 -0.48 -6.65 0.63
N ALA A 6 -1.44 -7.21 1.39
CA ALA A 6 -1.21 -7.61 2.75
C ALA A 6 -0.57 -9.00 2.79
N HIS A 7 0.74 -9.02 3.06
CA HIS A 7 1.51 -10.26 3.31
C HIS A 7 1.46 -10.70 4.78
N ASN A 8 0.81 -9.91 5.64
CA ASN A 8 0.52 -10.24 7.04
C ASN A 8 -0.96 -9.93 7.31
N ALA A 9 -1.67 -10.86 7.96
CA ALA A 9 -3.10 -10.77 8.24
C ALA A 9 -3.51 -9.44 8.91
N ARG A 10 -2.63 -8.86 9.74
CA ARG A 10 -2.88 -7.57 10.42
C ARG A 10 -3.01 -6.36 9.49
N TYR A 11 -2.61 -6.49 8.23
CA TYR A 11 -2.64 -5.42 7.23
C TYR A 11 -3.74 -5.60 6.19
N VAL A 12 -4.54 -6.67 6.27
CA VAL A 12 -5.71 -6.85 5.41
C VAL A 12 -6.68 -5.68 5.63
N GLY A 13 -7.10 -5.03 4.55
CA GLY A 13 -8.02 -3.88 4.60
C GLY A 13 -7.36 -2.52 4.86
N PHE A 14 -6.03 -2.45 4.99
CA PHE A 14 -5.33 -1.16 5.11
C PHE A 14 -5.38 -0.32 3.83
N GLY A 15 -5.31 -0.94 2.66
CA GLY A 15 -5.58 -0.32 1.37
C GLY A 15 -6.88 -0.88 0.80
N ARG A 16 -7.87 -0.01 0.53
CA ARG A 16 -9.13 -0.39 -0.10
C ARG A 16 -9.50 0.64 -1.17
N THR A 17 -10.05 0.19 -2.28
CA THR A 17 -10.58 1.10 -3.29
C THR A 17 -12.10 1.17 -3.10
N LEU A 18 -12.64 2.37 -2.93
CA LEU A 18 -14.07 2.62 -2.95
C LEU A 18 -14.48 2.82 -4.40
N VAL A 19 -15.50 2.08 -4.83
CA VAL A 19 -16.06 2.19 -6.18
C VAL A 19 -17.49 2.68 -6.05
N ASP A 20 -17.81 3.76 -6.75
CA ASP A 20 -19.17 4.30 -6.78
C ASP A 20 -19.97 3.58 -7.88
N ALA A 21 -20.66 2.51 -7.48
CA ALA A 21 -21.41 1.62 -8.35
C ALA A 21 -22.47 0.83 -7.57
N ASP A 22 -23.43 0.26 -8.29
CA ASP A 22 -24.35 -0.74 -7.74
C ASP A 22 -23.60 -2.03 -7.35
N ARG A 23 -24.20 -2.83 -6.47
CA ARG A 23 -23.65 -4.13 -6.02
C ARG A 23 -23.79 -5.23 -7.07
N ASP A 24 -23.34 -4.93 -8.28
CA ASP A 24 -23.29 -5.83 -9.42
C ASP A 24 -21.91 -5.79 -10.08
N ALA A 25 -21.42 -6.94 -10.54
CA ALA A 25 -20.07 -7.05 -11.09
C ALA A 25 -19.87 -6.21 -12.35
N ALA A 26 -20.87 -6.14 -13.24
CA ALA A 26 -20.77 -5.37 -14.48
C ALA A 26 -20.75 -3.86 -14.18
N SER A 27 -21.60 -3.41 -13.24
CA SER A 27 -21.65 -2.02 -12.77
C SER A 27 -20.32 -1.58 -12.15
N ILE A 28 -19.74 -2.42 -11.28
CA ILE A 28 -18.43 -2.17 -10.66
C ILE A 28 -17.32 -2.04 -11.71
N ILE A 29 -17.26 -2.94 -12.69
CA ILE A 29 -16.24 -2.90 -13.75
C ILE A 29 -16.39 -1.64 -14.60
N ALA A 30 -17.62 -1.25 -14.95
CA ALA A 30 -17.88 -0.04 -15.71
C ALA A 30 -17.47 1.22 -14.93
N ALA A 31 -17.81 1.31 -13.65
CA ALA A 31 -17.41 2.42 -12.78
C ALA A 31 -15.89 2.52 -12.62
N ILE A 32 -15.21 1.38 -12.48
CA ILE A 32 -13.74 1.31 -12.48
C ILE A 32 -13.16 1.88 -13.77
N ARG A 33 -13.66 1.47 -14.94
CA ARG A 33 -13.19 1.99 -16.24
C ARG A 33 -13.47 3.48 -16.40
N ALA A 34 -14.59 3.95 -15.87
CA ALA A 34 -14.97 5.37 -15.88
C ALA A 34 -14.18 6.22 -14.86
N GLY A 35 -13.27 5.63 -14.08
CA GLY A 35 -12.49 6.34 -13.08
C GLY A 35 -13.29 6.75 -11.84
N LYS A 36 -14.50 6.20 -11.63
CA LYS A 36 -15.35 6.43 -10.45
C LYS A 36 -14.84 5.65 -9.23
N THR A 37 -13.56 5.82 -8.92
CA THR A 37 -12.88 5.11 -7.84
C THR A 37 -12.14 6.09 -6.95
N SER A 38 -12.26 5.91 -5.63
CA SER A 38 -11.49 6.66 -4.64
C SER A 38 -10.58 5.72 -3.86
N ALA A 39 -9.35 6.15 -3.61
CA ALA A 39 -8.42 5.43 -2.75
C ALA A 39 -8.80 5.67 -1.29
N GLY A 40 -9.16 4.61 -0.58
CA GLY A 40 -9.47 4.62 0.83
C GLY A 40 -8.58 3.68 1.62
N GLY A 41 -8.68 3.76 2.94
CA GLY A 41 -7.94 2.89 3.85
C GLY A 41 -7.13 3.66 4.87
N LYS A 42 -6.41 2.92 5.69
CA LYS A 42 -5.57 3.45 6.76
C LYS A 42 -4.13 3.40 6.29
N MET A 43 -3.43 4.54 6.35
CA MET A 43 -2.00 4.55 6.05
C MET A 43 -1.30 3.52 6.95
N THR A 44 -0.54 2.60 6.35
CA THR A 44 0.26 1.63 7.10
C THR A 44 1.09 2.36 8.14
N PRO A 45 1.20 1.84 9.38
CA PRO A 45 1.83 2.59 10.46
C PRO A 45 3.27 2.92 10.08
N LEU A 46 3.53 4.21 9.87
CA LEU A 46 4.84 4.76 9.50
C LEU A 46 5.99 4.17 10.33
N PRO A 47 5.91 4.01 11.67
CA PRO A 47 7.05 3.56 12.47
C PRO A 47 7.67 2.24 11.98
N THR A 48 6.85 1.32 11.48
CA THR A 48 7.30 0.01 10.98
C THR A 48 8.00 0.14 9.63
N TYR A 49 7.45 0.95 8.74
CA TYR A 49 7.99 1.20 7.40
C TYR A 49 9.27 2.04 7.48
N THR A 50 9.27 3.09 8.32
CA THR A 50 10.41 3.97 8.53
C THR A 50 11.58 3.22 9.16
N ARG A 51 11.35 2.29 10.11
CA ARG A 51 12.44 1.46 10.67
C ARG A 51 13.10 0.57 9.61
N GLN A 52 12.32 -0.05 8.72
CA GLN A 52 12.89 -0.87 7.64
C GLN A 52 13.67 -0.02 6.64
N ALA A 53 13.11 1.13 6.24
CA ALA A 53 13.79 2.08 5.37
C ALA A 53 15.11 2.57 6.00
N LEU A 54 15.10 3.00 7.27
CA LEU A 54 16.30 3.44 7.97
C LEU A 54 17.35 2.33 8.07
N ARG A 55 16.94 1.09 8.40
CA ARG A 55 17.89 -0.03 8.58
C ARG A 55 18.58 -0.39 7.26
N ASN A 56 17.86 -0.36 6.15
CA ASN A 56 18.42 -0.60 4.83
C ASN A 56 19.35 0.54 4.39
N THR A 57 18.97 1.80 4.62
CA THR A 57 19.82 2.96 4.37
C THR A 57 21.09 2.90 5.21
N TRP A 58 20.97 2.55 6.50
CA TRP A 58 22.11 2.46 7.40
C TRP A 58 23.06 1.33 7.06
N LYS A 59 22.54 0.17 6.62
CA LYS A 59 23.36 -0.94 6.09
C LYS A 59 24.14 -0.54 4.83
N LYS A 60 23.52 0.21 3.92
CA LYS A 60 24.19 0.72 2.71
C LYS A 60 25.27 1.76 3.05
N PHE A 61 24.98 2.66 3.99
CA PHE A 61 25.92 3.69 4.42
C PHE A 61 27.14 3.09 5.14
N ARG A 62 26.92 2.13 6.05
CA ARG A 62 28.01 1.42 6.74
C ARG A 62 28.92 0.64 5.78
N ARG A 63 28.37 0.08 4.70
CA ARG A 63 29.17 -0.56 3.62
C ARG A 63 29.98 0.43 2.78
N ARG A 64 29.59 1.71 2.71
CA ARG A 64 30.33 2.76 1.99
C ARG A 64 31.43 3.39 2.85
N ILE A 65 31.26 3.38 4.17
CA ILE A 65 32.20 4.02 5.11
C ILE A 65 33.19 3.04 5.72
N ALA A 66 32.89 1.74 5.80
CA ALA A 66 33.89 0.75 6.14
C ALA A 66 34.83 0.55 4.92
N PRO A 67 36.08 1.05 4.93
CA PRO A 67 37.06 0.58 3.97
C PRO A 67 37.31 -0.91 4.25
N ARG A 68 37.64 -1.66 3.19
CA ARG A 68 38.02 -3.08 3.30
C ARG A 68 39.26 -3.24 4.18
#